data_AF-A0A7C1KJA7-F1
#
_entry.id   AF-A0A7C1KJA7-F1
#
_cell.length_a   1.000
_cell.length_b   1.000
_cell.length_c   1.000
_cell.angle_alpha   90.00
_cell.angle_beta   90.00
_cell.angle_gamma   90.00
#
_symmetry.space_group_name_H-M   'P 1'
#
loop_
_entity.id
_entity.type
_entity.pdbx_description
1 polymer ?
#
loop_
_entity_poly.entity_id
_entity_poly.type
_entity_poly.pdbx_seq_one_letter_code
_entity_poly.pdbx_strand_id
1 'polypeptide(L)'
;MLVMFRKRMVWVGVAGVAWLAGAVVGLGAEWYQFRGPTADGQAGSARLPVNWSRTENIVWRQEIPGKGWSSPVLSQGRIYVTTAVPQGNNGDHSLRALCLE
;
A
#
# COMPACT_ATOMS: atom_id res chain seq x y z
N MET A 1 -39.51 -10.43 34.52
CA MET A 1 -39.17 -11.81 34.88
C MET A 1 -39.42 -12.68 33.66
N LEU A 2 -38.35 -13.08 32.96
CA LEU A 2 -38.39 -14.00 31.83
C LEU A 2 -37.20 -14.94 32.04
N VAL A 3 -37.50 -16.21 32.31
CA VAL A 3 -36.49 -17.25 32.59
C VAL A 3 -36.14 -17.92 31.25
N MET A 4 -34.90 -17.80 30.80
CA MET A 4 -34.40 -18.51 29.62
C MET A 4 -33.29 -19.47 30.05
N PHE A 5 -33.57 -20.77 29.92
CA PHE A 5 -32.72 -21.87 30.37
C PHE A 5 -31.52 -22.07 29.45
N ARG A 6 -30.33 -22.06 30.05
CA ARG A 6 -29.02 -22.33 29.46
C ARG A 6 -28.86 -23.84 29.21
N LYS A 7 -28.84 -24.27 27.95
CA LYS A 7 -28.36 -25.62 27.58
C LYS A 7 -26.94 -25.51 27.00
N ARG A 8 -25.95 -25.86 27.82
CA ARG A 8 -24.58 -26.13 27.38
C ARG A 8 -24.59 -27.48 26.65
N MET A 9 -24.37 -27.48 25.35
CA MET A 9 -24.15 -28.72 24.60
C MET A 9 -22.76 -28.64 23.98
N VAL A 10 -21.84 -29.38 24.61
CA VAL A 10 -20.46 -29.57 24.15
C VAL A 10 -20.51 -30.67 23.10
N TRP A 11 -20.13 -30.34 21.86
CA TRP A 11 -19.82 -31.34 20.84
C TRP A 11 -18.31 -31.44 20.69
N VAL A 12 -17.77 -32.59 21.10
CA VAL A 12 -16.39 -33.00 20.81
C VAL A 12 -16.37 -33.61 19.42
N GLY A 13 -15.51 -33.07 18.56
CA GLY A 13 -14.74 -33.83 17.58
C GLY A 13 -15.43 -34.27 16.29
N VAL A 14 -15.29 -33.45 15.25
CA VAL A 14 -14.72 -33.90 13.96
C VAL A 14 -13.76 -32.80 13.53
N ALA A 15 -12.50 -33.16 13.30
CA ALA A 15 -11.46 -32.26 12.81
C ALA A 15 -11.90 -31.72 11.43
N GLY A 16 -12.49 -30.52 11.43
CA GLY A 16 -12.83 -29.81 10.21
C GLY A 16 -11.53 -29.41 9.53
N VAL A 17 -11.35 -29.91 8.30
CA VAL A 17 -10.28 -29.52 7.37
C VAL A 17 -10.09 -28.01 7.46
N ALA A 18 -8.95 -27.60 8.01
CA ALA A 18 -8.55 -26.21 8.02
C ALA A 18 -8.37 -25.80 6.55
N TRP A 19 -9.33 -25.05 6.02
CA TRP A 19 -9.12 -24.31 4.79
C TRP A 19 -7.99 -23.33 5.08
N LEU A 20 -6.77 -23.68 4.65
CA LEU A 20 -5.74 -22.70 4.38
C LEU A 20 -6.28 -21.85 3.22
N ALA A 21 -7.16 -20.90 3.53
CA ALA A 21 -7.37 -19.74 2.69
C ALA A 21 -6.04 -19.00 2.71
N GLY A 22 -5.14 -19.42 1.80
CA GLY A 22 -3.92 -18.68 1.54
C GLY A 22 -4.34 -17.25 1.27
N ALA A 23 -3.87 -16.32 2.09
CA ALA A 23 -4.05 -14.91 1.82
C ALA A 23 -3.46 -14.68 0.43
N VAL A 24 -4.33 -14.51 -0.56
CA VAL A 24 -3.91 -13.95 -1.85
C VAL A 24 -3.53 -12.53 -1.51
N VAL A 25 -2.24 -12.33 -1.22
CA VAL A 25 -1.64 -11.00 -1.26
C VAL A 25 -1.76 -10.61 -2.73
N GLY A 26 -2.83 -9.89 -3.06
CA GLY A 26 -2.99 -9.34 -4.39
C GLY A 26 -1.76 -8.48 -4.64
N LEU A 27 -0.90 -8.89 -5.56
CA LEU A 27 0.09 -7.99 -6.12
C LEU A 27 -0.73 -6.85 -6.73
N GLY A 28 -0.69 -5.69 -6.09
CA GLY A 28 -1.30 -4.48 -6.65
C GLY A 28 -0.81 -4.29 -8.08
N ALA A 29 -1.62 -3.64 -8.92
CA ALA A 29 -1.24 -3.42 -10.32
C ALA A 29 0.17 -2.80 -10.40
N GLU A 30 1.11 -3.47 -11.07
CA GLU A 30 2.48 -2.99 -11.20
C GLU A 30 2.52 -1.64 -11.92
N TRP A 31 3.41 -0.76 -11.48
CA TRP A 31 3.64 0.54 -12.09
C TRP A 31 5.14 0.85 -12.06
N TYR A 32 5.92 -0.02 -12.69
CA TYR A 32 7.38 -0.06 -12.56
C TYR A 32 8.12 1.06 -13.32
N GLN A 33 7.43 1.91 -14.08
CA GLN A 33 8.04 2.97 -14.88
C GLN A 33 7.17 4.23 -14.97
N PHE A 34 7.76 5.32 -15.48
CA PHE A 34 7.02 6.55 -15.75
C PHE A 34 5.83 6.27 -16.66
N ARG A 35 4.65 6.74 -16.24
CA ARG A 35 3.37 6.51 -16.93
C ARG A 35 2.91 5.04 -17.01
N GLY A 36 3.47 4.17 -16.18
CA GLY A 36 2.95 2.82 -15.95
C GLY A 36 3.41 1.79 -16.99
N PRO A 37 2.90 0.55 -16.91
CA PRO A 37 3.41 -0.59 -17.70
C PRO A 37 3.35 -0.37 -19.22
N THR A 38 2.37 0.39 -19.69
CA THR A 38 2.14 0.74 -21.10
C THR A 38 2.65 2.12 -21.48
N ALA A 39 3.22 2.88 -20.55
CA ALA A 39 3.71 4.25 -20.71
C ALA A 39 2.65 5.29 -21.17
N ASP A 40 1.36 4.98 -21.04
CA ASP A 40 0.24 5.86 -21.43
C ASP A 40 -0.33 6.69 -20.26
N GLY A 41 0.03 6.36 -19.02
CA GLY A 41 -0.45 7.03 -17.81
C GLY A 41 -1.86 6.65 -17.39
N GLN A 42 -2.40 5.55 -17.91
CA GLN A 42 -3.78 5.12 -17.65
C GLN A 42 -3.83 4.02 -16.58
N ALA A 43 -4.70 4.19 -15.58
CA ALA A 43 -4.96 3.20 -14.54
C ALA A 43 -6.10 2.21 -14.92
N GLY A 44 -6.35 2.02 -16.22
CA GLY A 44 -7.40 1.15 -16.74
C GLY A 44 -8.79 1.49 -16.18
N SER A 45 -9.50 0.49 -15.65
CA SER A 45 -10.84 0.63 -15.08
C SER A 45 -10.86 0.95 -13.58
N ALA A 46 -9.75 1.43 -13.00
CA ALA A 46 -9.68 1.76 -11.59
C ALA A 46 -10.68 2.86 -11.22
N ARG A 47 -11.46 2.64 -10.16
CA ARG A 47 -12.38 3.64 -9.60
C ARG A 47 -11.64 4.47 -8.55
N LEU A 48 -10.85 5.43 -9.03
CA LEU A 48 -10.08 6.32 -8.16
C LEU A 48 -10.96 7.48 -7.65
N PRO A 49 -10.79 7.91 -6.39
CA PRO A 49 -11.51 9.09 -5.90
C PRO A 49 -11.07 10.33 -6.68
N VAL A 50 -12.02 11.23 -6.95
CA VAL A 50 -11.80 12.47 -7.72
C VAL A 50 -11.72 13.71 -6.85
N ASN A 51 -12.06 13.59 -5.57
CA ASN A 51 -11.94 14.64 -4.57
C ASN A 51 -10.83 14.25 -3.58
N TRP A 52 -9.99 15.20 -3.19
CA TRP A 52 -8.87 14.94 -2.29
C TRP A 52 -8.62 16.15 -1.41
N SER A 53 -8.18 15.91 -0.17
CA SER A 53 -7.68 16.95 0.73
C SER A 53 -6.54 16.41 1.57
N ARG A 54 -6.00 17.20 2.51
CA ARG A 54 -4.97 16.73 3.46
C ARG A 54 -5.46 15.61 4.38
N THR A 55 -6.77 15.36 4.44
CA THR A 55 -7.39 14.38 5.33
C THR A 55 -8.45 13.51 4.65
N GLU A 56 -8.88 13.85 3.44
CA GLU A 56 -9.92 13.12 2.70
C GLU A 56 -9.29 12.28 1.59
N ASN A 57 -9.75 11.03 1.46
CA ASN A 57 -9.30 10.05 0.47
C ASN A 57 -7.81 9.67 0.56
N ILE A 58 -7.11 10.03 1.64
CA ILE A 58 -5.71 9.65 1.90
C ILE A 58 -5.65 8.39 2.78
N VAL A 59 -4.99 7.33 2.29
CA VAL A 59 -4.70 6.12 3.08
C VAL A 59 -3.52 6.33 4.02
N TRP A 60 -2.44 6.93 3.51
CA TRP A 60 -1.24 7.23 4.27
C TRP A 60 -0.49 8.40 3.64
N ARG A 61 0.45 8.97 4.40
CA ARG A 61 1.36 10.02 3.95
C ARG A 61 2.71 9.82 4.61
N GLN A 62 3.78 10.05 3.86
CA GLN A 62 5.15 9.96 4.35
C GLN A 62 5.92 11.21 3.93
N GLU A 63 6.63 11.83 4.87
CA GLU A 63 7.57 12.90 4.56
C GLU A 63 8.81 12.31 3.89
N ILE A 64 9.20 12.88 2.75
CA ILE A 64 10.36 12.46 1.97
C ILE A 64 11.50 13.47 2.22
N PRO A 65 12.70 13.02 2.63
CA PRO A 65 13.81 13.93 2.86
C PRO A 65 14.29 14.54 1.55
N GLY A 66 14.70 15.81 1.60
CA GLY A 66 15.27 16.50 0.45
C GLY A 66 14.23 16.92 -0.59
N LYS A 67 14.64 16.92 -1.86
CA LYS A 67 13.79 17.30 -3.00
C LYS A 67 13.63 16.12 -3.95
N GLY A 68 12.41 15.61 -4.06
CA GLY A 68 12.02 14.57 -5.01
C GLY A 68 11.17 15.15 -6.13
N TRP A 69 11.61 15.00 -7.39
CA TRP A 69 10.86 15.41 -8.59
C TRP A 69 10.50 14.23 -9.49
N SER A 70 10.90 13.01 -9.12
CA SER A 70 10.54 11.81 -9.86
C SER A 70 9.10 11.40 -9.58
N SER A 71 8.51 10.70 -10.55
CA SER A 71 7.27 9.96 -10.31
C SER A 71 7.58 8.71 -9.49
N PRO A 72 6.80 8.40 -8.44
CA PRO A 72 6.95 7.13 -7.74
C PRO A 72 6.61 5.96 -8.67
N VAL A 73 7.26 4.82 -8.44
CA VAL A 73 6.96 3.56 -9.14
C VAL A 73 6.55 2.51 -8.12
N LEU A 74 5.61 1.65 -8.50
CA LEU A 74 5.13 0.52 -7.69
C LEU A 74 5.67 -0.76 -8.30
N SER A 75 6.40 -1.55 -7.52
CA SER A 75 6.77 -2.91 -7.92
C SER A 75 6.79 -3.85 -6.74
N GLN A 76 6.22 -5.04 -6.92
CA GLN A 76 6.13 -6.09 -5.90
C GLN A 76 5.52 -5.57 -4.58
N GLY A 77 4.49 -4.72 -4.68
CA GLY A 77 3.81 -4.14 -3.54
C GLY A 77 4.60 -3.05 -2.79
N ARG A 78 5.76 -2.61 -3.31
CA ARG A 78 6.61 -1.57 -2.71
C ARG A 78 6.68 -0.34 -3.59
N ILE A 79 6.74 0.83 -2.95
CA ILE A 79 6.85 2.11 -3.65
C ILE A 79 8.30 2.56 -3.65
N TYR A 80 8.82 2.91 -4.83
CA TYR A 80 10.17 3.42 -4.99
C TYR A 80 10.13 4.86 -5.49
N VAL A 81 10.99 5.70 -4.93
CA VAL A 81 11.12 7.11 -5.31
C VAL A 81 12.57 7.55 -5.21
N THR A 82 12.98 8.50 -6.05
CA THR A 82 14.30 9.12 -5.96
C THR A 82 14.21 10.51 -5.35
N THR A 83 15.21 10.87 -4.55
CA THR A 83 15.27 12.19 -3.91
C THR A 83 16.72 12.70 -3.83
N ALA A 84 16.86 14.03 -3.91
CA ALA A 84 18.12 14.73 -3.68
C ALA A 84 18.14 15.31 -2.25
N VAL A 85 18.92 14.71 -1.37
CA VAL A 85 19.05 15.13 0.04
C VAL A 85 20.26 16.06 0.18
N PRO A 86 20.10 17.30 0.68
CA PRO A 86 21.22 18.20 0.92
C PRO A 86 22.32 17.55 1.78
N GLN A 87 23.58 17.76 1.42
CA GLN A 87 24.74 17.23 2.12
C GLN A 87 25.75 18.35 2.38
N GLY A 88 26.07 18.58 3.65
CA GLY A 88 26.95 19.67 4.06
C GLY A 88 26.37 21.06 3.76
N ASN A 89 27.23 22.08 3.83
CA ASN A 89 26.83 23.49 3.70
C ASN A 89 27.15 24.08 2.32
N ASN A 90 27.70 23.29 1.39
CA ASN A 90 28.23 23.78 0.12
C ASN A 90 27.22 23.70 -1.04
N GLY A 91 25.97 23.33 -0.76
CA GLY A 91 24.94 23.13 -1.79
C GLY A 91 25.01 21.76 -2.47
N ASP A 92 25.87 20.85 -1.99
CA ASP A 92 25.94 19.47 -2.49
C ASP A 92 24.69 18.68 -2.10
N HIS A 93 24.35 17.69 -2.92
CA HIS A 93 23.20 16.82 -2.68
C HIS A 93 23.60 15.34 -2.84
N SER A 94 23.17 14.51 -1.91
CA SER A 94 23.19 13.06 -2.01
C SER A 94 21.94 12.58 -2.74
N LEU A 95 22.13 11.94 -3.90
CA LEU A 95 21.04 11.30 -4.64
C LEU A 95 20.73 9.94 -4.02
N ARG A 96 19.47 9.70 -3.66
CA ARG A 96 19.03 8.49 -2.97
C ARG A 96 17.83 7.86 -3.67
N ALA A 97 17.79 6.54 -3.68
CA ALA A 97 16.60 5.76 -3.98
C ALA A 97 16.01 5.27 -2.66
N LEU A 98 14.74 5.58 -2.42
CA LEU A 98 14.00 5.16 -1.25
C LEU A 98 13.04 4.04 -1.64
N CYS A 99 12.86 3.07 -0.75
CA CYS A 99 11.83 2.06 -0.82
C CYS A 99 10.89 2.28 0.36
N LEU A 100 9.60 2.47 0.08
CA LEU A 100 8.55 2.69 1.05
C LEU A 100 7.68 1.41 1.13
N GLU A 101 7.28 1.06 2.35
CA GLU A 101 6.38 -0.05 2.67
C GLU A 101 4.93 0.42 2.89
#